data_AF-A0A1F9C8S4-F1
#
_entry.id   AF-A0A1F9C8S4-F1
#
_cell.length_a   1.000
_cell.length_b   1.000
_cell.length_c   1.000
_cell.angle_alpha   90.00
_cell.angle_beta   90.00
_cell.angle_gamma   90.00
#
_symmetry.space_group_name_H-M   'P 1'
#
loop_
_entity.id
_entity.type
_entity.pdbx_description
1 polymer ?
#
loop_
_entity_poly.entity_id
_entity_poly.type
_entity_poly.pdbx_seq_one_letter_code
_entity_poly.pdbx_strand_id
1 'polypeptide(L)'
;MKKGDWKQWGIVLWMVLGVYGCATQGDVRILDKDIQRLDSQLGQVQKEKESIKKEMEAIRAELAAFKKETEINLSSLQAENQKTRADLLLRLETLQSDTRTLSTGVEEYKEFLKTPSREISRVKEDVEVRLRILEERGKTFEERHKSFEERNQSYEERFKGGENRLKDLDAKLTSKLTDLEKSVPAKEPPAEPKAPSTTAGNVYKDAYEAFQKGDLDGARRKFEAFLKQYPNMELSDNAQFWIGETYYLKKDFEKAILEYEKAIVKYPEGDKVSSALLKQGLAFLELGDKTNARNLLKRVTDRYPQTEQAEIAKKKLETIK
;
A
#
# COMPACT_ATOMS: atom_id res chain seq x y z
N MET A 1 -105.68 70.42 61.59
CA MET A 1 -106.83 69.79 62.30
C MET A 1 -106.53 68.30 62.35
N LYS A 2 -106.42 67.57 63.47
CA LYS A 2 -106.97 67.69 64.83
C LYS A 2 -105.86 67.43 65.86
N LYS A 3 -105.80 68.22 66.92
CA LYS A 3 -105.10 67.88 68.18
C LYS A 3 -105.99 66.86 68.90
N GLY A 4 -105.50 65.63 69.10
CA GLY A 4 -106.23 64.59 69.82
C GLY A 4 -105.33 63.41 70.18
N ASP A 5 -105.21 63.15 71.48
CA ASP A 5 -104.87 61.88 72.12
C ASP A 5 -103.47 61.25 71.98
N TRP A 6 -102.41 62.05 72.06
CA TRP A 6 -101.06 61.53 72.31
C TRP A 6 -100.86 60.95 73.73
N LYS A 7 -101.70 61.35 74.70
CA LYS A 7 -101.62 60.84 76.09
C LYS A 7 -102.15 59.42 76.26
N GLN A 8 -103.13 58.97 75.46
CA GLN A 8 -103.67 57.61 75.56
C GLN A 8 -102.76 56.57 74.91
N TRP A 9 -102.13 56.91 73.78
CA TRP A 9 -101.14 56.03 73.15
C TRP A 9 -99.83 55.92 73.94
N GLY A 10 -99.44 56.97 74.67
CA GLY A 10 -98.26 56.92 75.54
C GLY A 10 -98.37 55.87 76.67
N ILE A 11 -99.57 55.68 77.23
CA ILE A 11 -99.82 54.71 78.31
C ILE A 11 -99.85 53.27 77.78
N VAL A 12 -100.45 53.06 76.60
CA VAL A 12 -100.47 51.73 75.94
C VAL A 12 -99.06 51.35 75.49
N LEU A 13 -98.27 52.29 74.97
CA LEU A 13 -96.86 52.06 74.63
C LEU A 13 -96.01 51.73 75.87
N TRP A 14 -96.28 52.39 77.01
CA TRP A 14 -95.60 52.09 78.29
C TRP A 14 -96.00 50.72 78.87
N MET A 15 -97.27 50.30 78.76
CA MET A 15 -97.69 48.96 79.18
C MET A 15 -97.11 47.86 78.28
N VAL A 16 -97.04 48.07 76.97
CA VAL A 16 -96.45 47.09 76.04
C VAL A 16 -94.93 46.98 76.24
N LEU A 17 -94.25 48.07 76.59
CA LEU A 17 -92.83 48.04 76.98
C LEU A 17 -92.57 47.39 78.36
N GLY A 18 -93.56 47.42 79.27
CA GLY A 18 -93.47 46.78 80.59
C GLY A 18 -93.66 45.25 80.58
N VAL A 19 -94.28 44.69 79.55
CA VAL A 19 -94.58 43.24 79.45
C VAL A 19 -93.50 42.46 78.68
N TYR A 20 -92.62 43.14 77.93
CA TYR A 20 -91.50 42.50 77.21
C TYR A 20 -90.17 42.46 77.97
N GLY A 21 -90.11 42.93 79.23
CA GLY A 21 -88.87 43.14 79.94
C GLY A 21 -88.75 42.36 81.24
N CYS A 22 -88.42 41.07 81.18
CA CYS A 22 -87.76 40.34 82.28
C CYS A 22 -86.89 39.22 81.69
N ALA A 23 -85.85 39.57 80.93
CA ALA A 23 -84.67 38.71 80.90
C ALA A 23 -84.08 38.74 82.32
N THR A 24 -83.91 37.59 82.98
CA THR A 24 -83.40 37.58 84.35
C THR A 24 -81.93 38.00 84.38
N GLN A 25 -81.46 38.55 85.49
CA GLN A 25 -80.05 38.96 85.65
C GLN A 25 -79.05 37.80 85.46
N GLY A 26 -79.53 36.55 85.60
CA GLY A 26 -78.80 35.33 85.25
C GLY A 26 -78.67 35.12 83.74
N ASP A 27 -79.75 35.31 82.98
CA ASP A 27 -79.76 35.19 81.52
C ASP A 27 -78.80 36.19 80.86
N VAL A 28 -78.75 37.43 81.37
CA VAL A 28 -77.82 38.47 80.87
C VAL A 28 -76.36 38.09 81.13
N ARG A 29 -76.03 37.48 82.28
CA ARG A 29 -74.66 37.03 82.59
C ARG A 29 -74.24 35.81 81.77
N ILE A 30 -75.17 34.92 81.45
CA ILE A 30 -74.91 33.78 80.57
C ILE A 30 -74.64 34.30 79.15
N LEU A 31 -75.47 35.24 78.68
CA LEU A 31 -75.28 35.88 77.38
C LEU A 31 -73.94 36.60 77.27
N ASP A 32 -73.49 37.31 78.31
CA ASP A 32 -72.17 37.97 78.33
C ASP A 32 -71.00 36.96 78.25
N LYS A 33 -71.10 35.84 78.97
CA LYS A 33 -70.11 34.75 78.87
C LYS A 33 -70.10 34.12 77.48
N ASP A 34 -71.26 33.93 76.88
CA ASP A 34 -71.37 33.40 75.52
C ASP A 34 -70.84 34.40 74.48
N ILE A 35 -71.08 35.71 74.66
CA ILE A 35 -70.51 36.78 73.82
C ILE A 35 -68.97 36.78 73.92
N GLN A 36 -68.42 36.71 75.13
CA GLN A 36 -66.96 36.65 75.32
C GLN A 36 -66.36 35.36 74.72
N ARG A 37 -67.05 34.23 74.84
CA ARG A 37 -66.64 32.97 74.23
C ARG A 37 -66.65 33.05 72.70
N LEU A 38 -67.70 33.64 72.13
CA LEU A 38 -67.82 33.85 70.68
C LEU A 38 -66.76 34.82 70.16
N ASP A 39 -66.44 35.89 70.89
CA ASP A 39 -65.39 36.83 70.52
C ASP A 39 -64.00 36.17 70.54
N SER A 40 -63.73 35.35 71.56
CA SER A 40 -62.50 34.54 71.62
C SER A 40 -62.42 33.53 70.45
N GLN A 41 -63.53 32.88 70.09
CA GLN A 41 -63.58 31.96 68.95
C GLN A 41 -63.41 32.70 67.63
N LEU A 42 -64.04 33.87 67.46
CA LEU A 42 -63.90 34.73 66.30
C LEU A 42 -62.45 35.18 66.13
N GLY A 43 -61.79 35.57 67.22
CA GLY A 43 -60.36 35.93 67.23
C GLY A 43 -59.44 34.77 66.86
N GLN A 44 -59.76 33.53 67.27
CA GLN A 44 -59.02 32.33 66.85
C GLN A 44 -59.21 32.05 65.36
N VAL A 45 -60.45 32.07 64.87
CA VAL A 45 -60.76 31.87 63.44
C VAL A 45 -60.09 32.94 62.56
N GLN A 46 -60.03 34.18 63.01
CA GLN A 46 -59.31 35.25 62.30
C GLN A 46 -57.80 34.99 62.24
N LYS A 47 -57.19 34.51 63.34
CA LYS A 47 -55.76 34.14 63.35
C LYS A 47 -55.49 32.96 62.42
N GLU A 48 -56.32 31.92 62.45
CA GLU A 48 -56.21 30.77 61.54
C GLU A 48 -56.36 31.20 60.08
N LYS A 49 -57.34 32.07 59.77
CA LYS A 49 -57.52 32.64 58.43
C LYS A 49 -56.26 33.37 57.95
N GLU A 50 -55.64 34.21 58.79
CA GLU A 50 -54.41 34.90 58.42
C GLU A 50 -53.21 33.94 58.27
N SER A 51 -53.15 32.87 59.08
CA SER A 51 -52.13 31.81 58.90
C SER A 51 -52.31 31.08 57.57
N ILE A 52 -53.53 30.62 57.28
CA ILE A 52 -53.88 29.94 56.01
C ILE A 52 -53.61 30.86 54.82
N LYS A 53 -53.90 32.16 54.93
CA LYS A 53 -53.62 33.13 53.88
C LYS A 53 -52.11 33.23 53.61
N LYS A 54 -51.28 33.30 54.64
CA LYS A 54 -49.82 33.31 54.49
C LYS A 54 -49.29 32.02 53.86
N GLU A 55 -49.80 30.86 54.28
CA GLU A 55 -49.45 29.57 53.68
C GLU A 55 -49.86 29.51 52.20
N MET A 56 -51.05 30.01 51.85
CA MET A 56 -51.52 30.06 50.47
C MET A 56 -50.67 30.99 49.60
N GLU A 57 -50.21 32.13 50.14
CA GLU A 57 -49.28 33.03 49.46
C GLU A 57 -47.91 32.36 49.25
N ALA A 58 -47.40 31.62 50.25
CA ALA A 58 -46.16 30.86 50.13
C ALA A 58 -46.25 29.77 49.06
N ILE A 59 -47.31 28.96 49.08
CA ILE A 59 -47.57 27.91 48.07
C ILE A 59 -47.68 28.51 46.67
N ARG A 60 -48.34 29.67 46.52
CA ARG A 60 -48.42 30.37 45.22
C ARG A 60 -47.06 30.82 44.73
N ALA A 61 -46.20 31.32 45.63
CA ALA A 61 -44.84 31.71 45.28
C ALA A 61 -44.00 30.50 44.84
N GLU A 62 -44.08 29.38 45.56
CA GLU A 62 -43.42 28.12 45.20
C GLU A 62 -43.90 27.59 43.85
N LEU A 63 -45.22 27.59 43.61
CA LEU A 63 -45.80 27.11 42.36
C LEU A 63 -45.40 27.99 41.17
N ALA A 64 -45.29 29.31 41.38
CA ALA A 64 -44.77 30.22 40.37
C ALA A 64 -43.28 29.97 40.07
N ALA A 65 -42.46 29.73 41.10
CA ALA A 65 -41.06 29.39 40.95
C ALA A 65 -40.88 28.05 40.20
N PHE A 66 -41.63 27.02 40.61
CA PHE A 66 -41.63 25.71 39.95
C PHE A 66 -42.08 25.77 38.49
N LYS A 67 -43.13 26.55 38.19
CA LYS A 67 -43.58 26.77 36.82
C LYS A 67 -42.49 27.44 35.97
N LYS A 68 -41.82 28.46 36.53
CA LYS A 68 -40.71 29.13 35.84
C LYS A 68 -39.54 28.18 35.59
N GLU A 69 -39.18 27.36 36.56
CA GLU A 69 -38.11 26.37 36.43
C GLU A 69 -38.44 25.32 35.36
N THR A 70 -39.69 24.81 35.34
CA THR A 70 -40.13 23.85 34.32
C THR A 70 -40.17 24.45 32.92
N GLU A 71 -40.58 25.71 32.76
CA GLU A 71 -40.50 26.43 31.48
C GLU A 71 -39.05 26.59 30.99
N ILE A 72 -38.12 26.95 31.89
CA ILE A 72 -36.69 27.05 31.57
C ILE A 72 -36.15 25.69 31.13
N ASN A 73 -36.38 24.63 31.92
CA ASN A 73 -35.90 23.28 31.62
C ASN A 73 -36.49 22.74 30.30
N LEU A 74 -37.77 23.03 30.03
CA LEU A 74 -38.39 22.65 28.76
C LEU A 74 -37.75 23.38 27.58
N SER A 75 -37.51 24.69 27.71
CA SER A 75 -36.87 25.48 26.65
C SER A 75 -35.43 25.05 26.39
N SER A 76 -34.65 24.74 27.43
CA SER A 76 -33.28 24.25 27.30
C SER A 76 -33.24 22.88 26.64
N LEU A 77 -34.14 21.97 27.04
CA LEU A 77 -34.25 20.64 26.45
C LEU A 77 -34.63 20.73 24.96
N GLN A 78 -35.56 21.63 24.60
CA GLN A 78 -35.92 21.87 23.20
C GLN A 78 -34.73 22.40 22.39
N ALA A 79 -33.96 23.34 22.93
CA ALA A 79 -32.77 23.86 22.26
C ALA A 79 -31.70 22.79 22.07
N GLU A 80 -31.45 21.95 23.08
CA GLU A 80 -30.51 20.83 23.00
C GLU A 80 -30.97 19.76 21.99
N ASN A 81 -32.26 19.46 21.96
CA ASN A 81 -32.83 18.53 20.98
C ASN A 81 -32.68 19.07 19.55
N GLN A 82 -32.96 20.36 19.33
CA GLN A 82 -32.75 21.02 18.03
C GLN A 82 -31.28 20.99 17.60
N LYS A 83 -30.36 21.29 18.53
CA LYS A 83 -28.92 21.24 18.27
C LYS A 83 -28.46 19.83 17.90
N THR A 84 -28.91 18.82 18.65
CA THR A 84 -28.58 17.41 18.40
C THR A 84 -29.13 16.95 17.05
N ARG A 85 -30.36 17.34 16.72
CA ARG A 85 -30.96 17.04 15.40
C ARG A 85 -30.16 17.67 14.26
N ALA A 86 -29.70 18.90 14.41
CA ALA A 86 -28.86 19.55 13.40
C ALA A 86 -27.51 18.84 13.23
N ASP A 87 -26.84 18.47 14.33
CA ASP A 87 -25.57 17.72 14.29
C ASP A 87 -25.75 16.36 13.59
N LEU A 88 -26.83 15.64 13.91
CA LEU A 88 -27.14 14.35 13.29
C LEU A 88 -27.39 14.49 11.78
N LEU A 89 -28.10 15.53 11.34
CA LEU A 89 -28.33 15.78 9.92
C LEU A 89 -27.02 16.07 9.18
N LEU A 90 -26.13 16.89 9.76
CA LEU A 90 -24.83 17.20 9.17
C LEU A 90 -23.94 15.95 9.05
N ARG A 91 -23.91 15.10 10.10
CA ARG A 91 -23.19 13.82 10.04
C ARG A 91 -23.76 12.89 8.99
N LEU A 92 -25.08 12.84 8.85
CA LEU A 92 -25.73 12.02 7.83
C LEU A 92 -25.40 12.50 6.42
N GLU A 93 -25.38 13.81 6.18
CA GLU A 93 -24.96 14.39 4.90
C GLU A 93 -23.48 14.08 4.59
N THR A 94 -22.62 14.20 5.60
CA THR A 94 -21.20 13.85 5.48
C THR A 94 -21.03 12.37 5.13
N LEU A 95 -21.70 11.47 5.86
CA LEU A 95 -21.66 10.04 5.59
C LEU A 95 -22.20 9.68 4.20
N GLN A 96 -23.25 10.37 3.73
CA GLN A 96 -23.77 10.18 2.37
C GLN A 96 -22.76 10.64 1.31
N SER A 97 -22.07 11.76 1.54
CA SER A 97 -20.99 12.24 0.67
C SER A 97 -19.82 11.26 0.62
N ASP A 98 -19.38 10.77 1.79
CA ASP A 98 -18.29 9.80 1.91
C ASP A 98 -18.66 8.49 1.22
N THR A 99 -19.89 8.03 1.39
CA THR A 99 -20.40 6.81 0.72
C THR A 99 -20.39 6.96 -0.79
N ARG A 100 -20.82 8.13 -1.32
CA ARG A 100 -20.76 8.40 -2.77
C ARG A 100 -19.33 8.41 -3.28
N THR A 101 -18.43 9.09 -2.57
CA THR A 101 -17.01 9.17 -2.91
C THR A 101 -16.37 7.79 -2.92
N LEU A 102 -16.64 6.97 -1.89
CA LEU A 102 -16.16 5.60 -1.81
C LEU A 102 -16.73 4.74 -2.95
N SER A 103 -18.01 4.88 -3.26
CA SER A 103 -18.65 4.15 -4.37
C SER A 103 -18.02 4.50 -5.71
N THR A 104 -17.72 5.78 -5.96
CA THR A 104 -17.00 6.21 -7.17
C THR A 104 -15.59 5.63 -7.20
N GLY A 105 -14.85 5.69 -6.09
CA GLY A 105 -13.52 5.11 -6.00
C GLY A 105 -13.49 3.60 -6.25
N VAL A 106 -14.52 2.87 -5.80
CA VAL A 106 -14.66 1.43 -6.07
C VAL A 106 -14.86 1.15 -7.57
N GLU A 107 -15.70 1.93 -8.26
CA GLU A 107 -15.90 1.76 -9.71
C GLU A 107 -14.66 2.15 -10.52
N GLU A 108 -13.96 3.21 -10.14
CA GLU A 108 -12.67 3.58 -10.74
C GLU A 108 -11.62 2.48 -10.56
N TYR A 109 -11.52 1.93 -9.35
CA TYR A 109 -10.59 0.83 -9.06
C TYR A 109 -10.93 -0.43 -9.85
N LYS A 110 -12.22 -0.76 -9.96
CA LYS A 110 -12.70 -1.87 -10.79
C LYS A 110 -12.37 -1.67 -12.26
N GLU A 111 -12.51 -0.46 -12.80
CA GLU A 111 -12.13 -0.15 -14.17
C GLU A 111 -10.60 -0.22 -14.36
N PHE A 112 -9.83 0.33 -13.41
CA PHE A 112 -8.38 0.25 -13.40
C PHE A 112 -7.89 -1.20 -13.45
N LEU A 113 -8.52 -2.12 -12.70
CA LEU A 113 -8.17 -3.54 -12.69
C LEU A 113 -8.52 -4.29 -13.99
N LYS A 114 -9.42 -3.78 -14.83
CA LYS A 114 -9.75 -4.44 -16.12
C LYS A 114 -8.58 -4.45 -17.08
N THR A 115 -7.77 -3.38 -17.11
CA THR A 115 -6.67 -3.25 -18.08
C THR A 115 -5.55 -4.25 -17.81
N PRO A 116 -4.97 -4.33 -16.60
CA PRO A 116 -4.00 -5.38 -16.27
C PRO A 116 -4.58 -6.78 -16.46
N SER A 117 -5.85 -7.01 -16.11
CA SER A 117 -6.48 -8.32 -16.34
C SER A 117 -6.47 -8.70 -17.83
N ARG A 118 -6.78 -7.77 -18.74
CA ARG A 118 -6.73 -8.01 -20.19
C ARG A 118 -5.31 -8.22 -20.70
N GLU A 119 -4.35 -7.45 -20.20
CA GLU A 119 -2.94 -7.59 -20.56
C GLU A 119 -2.38 -8.94 -20.12
N ILE A 120 -2.68 -9.37 -18.88
CA ILE A 120 -2.32 -10.69 -18.37
C ILE A 120 -2.90 -11.79 -19.27
N SER A 121 -4.16 -11.67 -19.69
CA SER A 121 -4.76 -12.64 -20.62
C SER A 121 -4.04 -12.68 -21.97
N ARG A 122 -3.66 -11.52 -22.54
CA ARG A 122 -2.91 -11.45 -23.80
C ARG A 122 -1.52 -12.05 -23.67
N VAL A 123 -0.81 -11.73 -22.59
CA VAL A 123 0.53 -12.28 -22.31
C VAL A 123 0.44 -13.79 -22.12
N LYS A 124 -0.58 -14.28 -21.39
CA LYS A 124 -0.82 -15.71 -21.24
C LYS A 124 -0.97 -16.40 -22.59
N GLU A 125 -1.78 -15.84 -23.48
CA GLU A 125 -2.00 -16.39 -24.83
C GLU A 125 -0.73 -16.37 -25.69
N ASP A 126 0.04 -15.27 -25.68
CA ASP A 126 1.34 -15.19 -26.39
C ASP A 126 2.34 -16.22 -25.86
N VAL A 127 2.43 -16.39 -24.53
CA VAL A 127 3.30 -17.39 -23.90
C VAL A 127 2.89 -18.80 -24.29
N GLU A 128 1.59 -19.12 -24.29
CA GLU A 128 1.08 -20.43 -24.71
C GLU A 128 1.41 -20.75 -26.19
N VAL A 129 1.35 -19.74 -27.07
CA VAL A 129 1.74 -19.90 -28.48
C VAL A 129 3.23 -20.12 -28.62
N ARG A 130 4.06 -19.31 -27.94
CA ARG A 130 5.52 -19.47 -27.97
C ARG A 130 5.97 -20.80 -27.41
N LEU A 131 5.33 -21.26 -26.34
CA LEU A 131 5.62 -22.57 -25.75
C LEU A 131 5.37 -23.69 -26.74
N ARG A 132 4.21 -23.69 -27.43
CA ARG A 132 3.93 -24.64 -28.52
C ARG A 132 4.98 -24.61 -29.63
N ILE A 133 5.39 -23.43 -30.08
CA ILE A 133 6.42 -23.29 -31.13
C ILE A 133 7.77 -23.85 -30.65
N LEU A 134 8.14 -23.60 -29.38
CA LEU A 134 9.38 -24.11 -28.81
C LEU A 134 9.34 -25.64 -28.66
N GLU A 135 8.22 -26.20 -28.24
CA GLU A 135 8.01 -27.65 -28.18
C GLU A 135 8.13 -28.29 -29.57
N GLU A 136 7.51 -27.69 -30.59
CA GLU A 136 7.61 -28.15 -31.98
C GLU A 136 9.06 -28.10 -32.49
N ARG A 137 9.75 -26.98 -32.27
CA ARG A 137 11.17 -26.81 -32.66
C ARG A 137 12.08 -27.78 -31.90
N GLY A 138 11.77 -28.08 -30.64
CA GLY A 138 12.48 -29.06 -29.84
C GLY A 138 12.42 -30.44 -30.49
N LYS A 139 11.21 -30.89 -30.87
CA LYS A 139 11.02 -32.15 -31.59
C LYS A 139 11.79 -32.19 -32.91
N THR A 140 11.70 -31.13 -33.72
CA THR A 140 12.43 -31.07 -35.00
C THR A 140 13.94 -31.09 -34.80
N PHE A 141 14.45 -30.45 -33.74
CA PHE A 141 15.87 -30.45 -33.42
C PHE A 141 16.34 -31.84 -32.98
N GLU A 142 15.54 -32.54 -32.19
CA GLU A 142 15.81 -33.89 -31.72
C GLU A 142 15.84 -34.91 -32.88
N GLU A 143 14.88 -34.83 -33.80
CA GLU A 143 14.89 -35.63 -35.04
C GLU A 143 16.13 -35.36 -35.89
N ARG A 144 16.52 -34.09 -36.04
CA ARG A 144 17.71 -33.70 -36.79
C ARG A 144 18.99 -34.19 -36.11
N HIS A 145 19.05 -34.15 -34.79
CA HIS A 145 20.19 -34.64 -34.01
C HIS A 145 20.36 -36.14 -34.24
N LYS A 146 19.27 -36.92 -34.12
CA LYS A 146 19.28 -38.36 -34.38
C LYS A 146 19.75 -38.69 -35.81
N SER A 147 19.21 -37.99 -36.81
CA SER A 147 19.64 -38.16 -38.22
C SER A 147 21.11 -37.79 -38.44
N PHE A 148 21.61 -36.78 -37.72
CA PHE A 148 23.02 -36.40 -37.78
C PHE A 148 23.92 -37.47 -37.14
N GLU A 149 23.55 -38.00 -35.98
CA GLU A 149 24.26 -39.08 -35.31
C GLU A 149 24.36 -40.34 -36.17
N GLU A 150 23.25 -40.78 -36.77
CA GLU A 150 23.22 -41.94 -37.68
C GLU A 150 24.17 -41.75 -38.87
N ARG A 151 24.19 -40.53 -39.45
CA ARG A 151 25.09 -40.21 -40.56
C ARG A 151 26.55 -40.19 -40.12
N ASN A 152 26.82 -39.67 -38.92
CA ASN A 152 28.17 -39.62 -38.38
C ASN A 152 28.71 -41.02 -38.07
N GLN A 153 27.87 -41.91 -37.53
CA GLN A 153 28.19 -43.34 -37.39
C GLN A 153 28.51 -43.98 -38.73
N SER A 154 27.74 -43.69 -39.79
CA SER A 154 28.03 -44.17 -41.14
C SER A 154 29.38 -43.67 -41.68
N TYR A 155 29.73 -42.41 -41.42
CA TYR A 155 31.04 -41.87 -41.80
C TYR A 155 32.18 -42.55 -41.05
N GLU A 156 32.03 -42.79 -39.75
CA GLU A 156 33.01 -43.51 -38.92
C GLU A 156 33.24 -44.93 -39.45
N GLU A 157 32.18 -45.66 -39.80
CA GLU A 157 32.30 -47.00 -40.40
C GLU A 157 33.02 -46.98 -41.75
N ARG A 158 32.66 -46.01 -42.61
CA ARG A 158 33.33 -45.82 -43.91
C ARG A 158 34.79 -45.44 -43.75
N PHE A 159 35.10 -44.60 -42.77
CA PHE A 159 36.46 -44.17 -42.46
C PHE A 159 37.30 -45.35 -41.97
N LYS A 160 36.80 -46.14 -41.02
CA LYS A 160 37.44 -47.39 -40.58
C LYS A 160 37.65 -48.37 -41.74
N GLY A 161 36.66 -48.51 -42.61
CA GLY A 161 36.80 -49.32 -43.83
C GLY A 161 37.89 -48.79 -44.77
N GLY A 162 37.98 -47.47 -44.92
CA GLY A 162 39.04 -46.79 -45.66
C GLY A 162 40.42 -47.00 -45.05
N GLU A 163 40.56 -46.84 -43.74
CA GLU A 163 41.81 -47.10 -43.00
C GLU A 163 42.27 -48.54 -43.15
N ASN A 164 41.36 -49.51 -43.03
CA ASN A 164 41.69 -50.93 -43.22
C ASN A 164 42.19 -51.19 -44.65
N ARG A 165 41.54 -50.61 -45.66
CA ARG A 165 42.00 -50.69 -47.05
C ARG A 165 43.35 -50.02 -47.25
N LEU A 166 43.59 -48.88 -46.59
CA LEU A 166 44.87 -48.18 -46.63
C LEU A 166 45.98 -49.02 -46.02
N LYS A 167 45.74 -49.66 -44.87
CA LYS A 167 46.67 -50.60 -44.22
C LYS A 167 46.98 -51.81 -45.12
N ASP A 168 45.96 -52.36 -45.79
CA ASP A 168 46.16 -53.45 -46.75
C ASP A 168 46.98 -53.02 -47.98
N LEU A 169 46.74 -51.80 -48.47
CA LEU A 169 47.53 -51.22 -49.56
C LEU A 169 48.95 -50.94 -49.13
N ASP A 170 49.16 -50.37 -47.94
CA ASP A 170 50.49 -50.13 -47.37
C ASP A 170 51.23 -51.44 -47.12
N ALA A 171 50.58 -52.50 -46.64
CA ALA A 171 51.22 -53.81 -46.51
C ALA A 171 51.68 -54.37 -47.87
N LYS A 172 50.85 -54.22 -48.91
CA LYS A 172 51.19 -54.61 -50.30
C LYS A 172 52.24 -53.70 -50.94
N LEU A 173 52.24 -52.41 -50.60
CA LEU A 173 53.20 -51.44 -51.10
C LEU A 173 54.54 -51.64 -50.38
N THR A 174 54.53 -51.88 -49.08
CA THR A 174 55.71 -52.22 -48.28
C THR A 174 56.33 -53.51 -48.76
N SER A 175 55.53 -54.55 -49.08
CA SER A 175 56.07 -55.78 -49.68
C SER A 175 56.70 -55.54 -51.06
N LYS A 176 56.14 -54.62 -51.86
CA LYS A 176 56.71 -54.19 -53.15
C LYS A 176 57.91 -53.24 -53.02
N LEU A 177 57.96 -52.42 -51.97
CA LEU A 177 59.05 -51.49 -51.68
C LEU A 177 60.24 -52.22 -51.04
N THR A 178 60.02 -53.30 -50.28
CA THR A 178 61.10 -54.23 -49.88
C THR A 178 61.77 -54.89 -51.08
N ASP A 179 61.08 -54.99 -52.22
CA ASP A 179 61.68 -55.41 -53.50
C ASP A 179 62.38 -54.26 -54.26
N LEU A 180 62.15 -52.99 -53.90
CA LEU A 180 62.56 -51.81 -54.68
C LEU A 180 63.46 -50.78 -53.98
N GLU A 181 63.73 -50.88 -52.67
CA GLU A 181 64.48 -49.82 -51.95
C GLU A 181 65.73 -50.32 -51.20
N LYS A 182 66.77 -50.68 -51.98
CA LYS A 182 68.17 -50.33 -51.66
C LYS A 182 68.43 -48.91 -52.19
N SER A 183 67.97 -47.84 -51.51
CA SER A 183 68.64 -46.52 -51.50
C SER A 183 67.78 -45.41 -50.88
N VAL A 184 68.25 -44.95 -49.71
CA VAL A 184 68.20 -43.58 -49.17
C VAL A 184 66.90 -43.09 -48.49
N PRO A 185 67.01 -42.38 -47.35
CA PRO A 185 65.94 -42.24 -46.35
C PRO A 185 65.20 -40.90 -46.40
N ALA A 186 63.94 -40.93 -45.96
CA ALA A 186 63.09 -39.77 -45.73
C ALA A 186 63.26 -39.17 -44.32
N LYS A 187 63.02 -37.86 -44.19
CA LYS A 187 63.09 -37.05 -42.97
C LYS A 187 61.69 -36.62 -42.55
N GLU A 188 61.41 -36.65 -41.25
CA GLU A 188 60.10 -36.40 -40.61
C GLU A 188 59.61 -34.92 -40.63
N PRO A 189 58.29 -34.67 -40.44
CA PRO A 189 57.67 -33.34 -40.43
C PRO A 189 57.66 -32.65 -39.03
N PRO A 190 57.52 -31.30 -38.96
CA PRO A 190 57.46 -30.57 -37.70
C PRO A 190 56.05 -30.43 -37.10
N ALA A 191 56.05 -30.25 -35.77
CA ALA A 191 54.93 -30.16 -34.83
C ALA A 191 54.08 -28.86 -34.91
N GLU A 192 52.84 -28.96 -34.39
CA GLU A 192 51.89 -27.87 -34.14
C GLU A 192 52.31 -26.93 -32.99
N PRO A 193 51.96 -25.62 -33.04
CA PRO A 193 52.15 -24.68 -31.93
C PRO A 193 50.89 -24.49 -31.05
N LYS A 194 51.07 -24.60 -29.73
CA LYS A 194 50.18 -24.05 -28.69
C LYS A 194 50.65 -22.63 -28.29
N ALA A 195 49.76 -21.61 -28.34
CA ALA A 195 49.73 -20.46 -27.42
C ALA A 195 48.62 -19.43 -27.77
N PRO A 196 47.70 -19.03 -26.86
CA PRO A 196 46.88 -17.84 -27.05
C PRO A 196 46.89 -16.80 -25.90
N SER A 197 47.86 -16.77 -24.98
CA SER A 197 47.78 -15.83 -23.83
C SER A 197 48.03 -14.35 -24.18
N THR A 198 48.78 -14.04 -25.23
CA THR A 198 49.05 -12.65 -25.67
C THR A 198 47.92 -12.04 -26.50
N THR A 199 47.07 -12.85 -27.12
CA THR A 199 46.01 -12.37 -28.02
C THR A 199 44.80 -11.84 -27.26
N ALA A 200 44.40 -12.48 -26.16
CA ALA A 200 43.20 -12.10 -25.39
C ALA A 200 43.32 -10.67 -24.81
N GLY A 201 44.45 -10.35 -24.17
CA GLY A 201 44.67 -9.01 -23.59
C GLY A 201 44.66 -7.90 -24.65
N ASN A 202 45.22 -8.14 -25.82
CA ASN A 202 45.23 -7.18 -26.93
C ASN A 202 43.82 -6.93 -27.49
N VAL A 203 43.01 -7.99 -27.63
CA VAL A 203 41.61 -7.86 -28.10
C VAL A 203 40.76 -7.09 -27.10
N TYR A 204 40.93 -7.34 -25.80
CA TYR A 204 40.24 -6.58 -24.76
C TYR A 204 40.64 -5.10 -24.76
N LYS A 205 41.94 -4.80 -24.91
CA LYS A 205 42.45 -3.43 -24.94
C LYS A 205 41.84 -2.63 -26.09
N ASP A 206 41.76 -3.20 -27.29
CA ASP A 206 41.15 -2.54 -28.45
C ASP A 206 39.65 -2.25 -28.26
N ALA A 207 38.93 -3.14 -27.57
CA ALA A 207 37.54 -2.91 -27.18
C ALA A 207 37.41 -1.73 -26.20
N TYR A 208 38.29 -1.68 -25.21
CA TYR A 208 38.30 -0.63 -24.20
C TYR A 208 38.73 0.74 -24.74
N GLU A 209 39.68 0.78 -25.67
CA GLU A 209 40.05 2.02 -26.37
C GLU A 209 38.89 2.59 -27.20
N ALA A 210 38.08 1.74 -27.85
CA ALA A 210 36.88 2.19 -28.54
C ALA A 210 35.86 2.80 -27.55
N PHE A 211 35.71 2.20 -26.36
CA PHE A 211 34.85 2.72 -25.30
C PHE A 211 35.31 4.10 -24.83
N GLN A 212 36.61 4.28 -24.58
CA GLN A 212 37.18 5.57 -24.17
C GLN A 212 37.02 6.67 -25.23
N LYS A 213 37.03 6.30 -26.51
CA LYS A 213 36.77 7.21 -27.64
C LYS A 213 35.30 7.58 -27.80
N GLY A 214 34.40 7.00 -27.01
CA GLY A 214 32.95 7.23 -27.08
C GLY A 214 32.25 6.46 -28.19
N ASP A 215 32.95 5.57 -28.92
CA ASP A 215 32.33 4.65 -29.88
C ASP A 215 31.68 3.48 -29.12
N LEU A 216 30.53 3.75 -28.51
CA LEU A 216 29.84 2.79 -27.65
C LEU A 216 29.39 1.54 -28.42
N ASP A 217 28.95 1.69 -29.67
CA ASP A 217 28.50 0.56 -30.48
C ASP A 217 29.69 -0.28 -31.00
N GLY A 218 30.79 0.36 -31.40
CA GLY A 218 32.02 -0.34 -31.77
C GLY A 218 32.67 -1.04 -30.58
N ALA A 219 32.74 -0.38 -29.43
CA ALA A 219 33.21 -0.99 -28.19
C ALA A 219 32.40 -2.23 -27.83
N ARG A 220 31.06 -2.13 -27.88
CA ARG A 220 30.17 -3.26 -27.60
C ARG A 220 30.46 -4.46 -28.51
N ARG A 221 30.52 -4.25 -29.83
CA ARG A 221 30.81 -5.34 -30.79
C ARG A 221 32.16 -6.00 -30.49
N LYS A 222 33.18 -5.22 -30.11
CA LYS A 222 34.50 -5.75 -29.77
C LYS A 222 34.49 -6.54 -28.45
N PHE A 223 33.79 -6.06 -27.42
CA PHE A 223 33.62 -6.83 -26.17
C PHE A 223 32.81 -8.11 -26.38
N GLU A 224 31.75 -8.08 -27.20
CA GLU A 224 30.98 -9.28 -27.57
C GLU A 224 31.85 -10.31 -28.31
N ALA A 225 32.69 -9.84 -29.24
CA ALA A 225 33.66 -10.70 -29.93
C ALA A 225 34.69 -11.29 -28.98
N PHE A 226 35.21 -10.49 -28.05
CA PHE A 226 36.11 -10.95 -26.99
C PHE A 226 35.46 -12.06 -26.17
N LEU A 227 34.23 -11.88 -25.69
CA LEU A 227 33.51 -12.89 -24.89
C LEU A 227 33.17 -14.16 -25.66
N LYS A 228 32.96 -14.05 -26.98
CA LYS A 228 32.75 -15.23 -27.84
C LYS A 228 34.03 -16.07 -27.96
N GLN A 229 35.19 -15.43 -28.04
CA GLN A 229 36.47 -16.10 -28.20
C GLN A 229 37.08 -16.54 -26.85
N TYR A 230 36.82 -15.76 -25.80
CA TYR A 230 37.41 -15.90 -24.47
C TYR A 230 36.31 -15.80 -23.41
N PRO A 231 35.42 -16.81 -23.30
CA PRO A 231 34.26 -16.73 -22.42
C PRO A 231 34.58 -16.83 -20.93
N ASN A 232 35.72 -17.43 -20.55
CA ASN A 232 36.09 -17.76 -19.16
C ASN A 232 37.54 -17.32 -18.85
N MET A 233 37.93 -16.13 -19.28
CA MET A 233 39.23 -15.53 -19.00
C MET A 233 39.10 -14.49 -17.87
N GLU A 234 40.24 -14.10 -17.31
CA GLU A 234 40.35 -13.10 -16.24
C GLU A 234 39.66 -11.77 -16.57
N LEU A 235 39.54 -11.40 -17.86
CA LEU A 235 38.89 -10.16 -18.30
C LEU A 235 37.45 -10.36 -18.80
N SER A 236 36.88 -11.55 -18.68
CA SER A 236 35.54 -11.84 -19.20
C SER A 236 34.44 -11.15 -18.39
N ASP A 237 34.57 -11.08 -17.06
CA ASP A 237 33.65 -10.30 -16.22
C ASP A 237 33.72 -8.80 -16.56
N ASN A 238 34.94 -8.29 -16.76
CA ASN A 238 35.21 -6.93 -17.18
C ASN A 238 34.56 -6.61 -18.52
N ALA A 239 34.73 -7.47 -19.53
CA ALA A 239 34.15 -7.27 -20.85
C ALA A 239 32.60 -7.26 -20.79
N GLN A 240 32.01 -8.18 -20.03
CA GLN A 240 30.56 -8.24 -19.86
C GLN A 240 30.02 -7.00 -19.13
N PHE A 241 30.73 -6.51 -18.11
CA PHE A 241 30.40 -5.25 -17.43
C PHE A 241 30.45 -4.05 -18.39
N TRP A 242 31.49 -3.94 -19.23
CA TRP A 242 31.60 -2.83 -20.18
C TRP A 242 30.53 -2.86 -21.27
N ILE A 243 30.06 -4.05 -21.67
CA ILE A 243 28.87 -4.16 -22.54
C ILE A 243 27.68 -3.48 -21.87
N GLY A 244 27.43 -3.74 -20.58
CA GLY A 244 26.40 -3.04 -19.80
C GLY A 244 26.59 -1.52 -19.77
N GLU A 245 27.81 -1.04 -19.51
CA GLU A 245 28.13 0.40 -19.52
C GLU A 245 27.83 1.06 -20.86
N THR A 246 28.09 0.38 -21.99
CA THR A 246 27.77 0.94 -23.30
C THR A 246 26.27 1.17 -23.49
N TYR A 247 25.42 0.29 -22.95
CA TYR A 247 23.96 0.48 -23.01
C TYR A 247 23.51 1.56 -22.04
N TYR A 248 24.06 1.58 -20.82
CA TYR A 248 23.76 2.58 -19.81
C TYR A 248 24.07 4.00 -20.30
N LEU A 249 25.23 4.20 -20.92
CA LEU A 249 25.63 5.50 -21.50
C LEU A 249 24.74 5.93 -22.67
N LYS A 250 24.15 4.97 -23.40
CA LYS A 250 23.13 5.24 -24.44
C LYS A 250 21.72 5.43 -23.87
N LYS A 251 21.55 5.37 -22.54
CA LYS A 251 20.27 5.43 -21.82
C LYS A 251 19.30 4.30 -22.18
N ASP A 252 19.82 3.20 -22.73
CA ASP A 252 19.06 1.97 -22.96
C ASP A 252 19.15 1.12 -21.69
N PHE A 253 18.43 1.57 -20.66
CA PHE A 253 18.56 1.05 -19.30
C PHE A 253 18.06 -0.39 -19.19
N GLU A 254 17.01 -0.76 -19.96
CA GLU A 254 16.50 -2.12 -20.00
C GLU A 254 17.58 -3.11 -20.47
N LYS A 255 18.31 -2.80 -21.55
CA LYS A 255 19.41 -3.65 -22.00
C LYS A 255 20.60 -3.60 -21.06
N ALA A 256 20.92 -2.44 -20.50
CA ALA A 256 22.00 -2.33 -19.51
C ALA A 256 21.76 -3.28 -18.33
N ILE A 257 20.54 -3.33 -17.80
CA ILE A 257 20.14 -4.22 -16.71
C ILE A 257 20.40 -5.69 -17.06
N LEU A 258 20.03 -6.12 -18.27
CA LEU A 258 20.24 -7.50 -18.73
C LEU A 258 21.73 -7.84 -18.86
N GLU A 259 22.56 -6.91 -19.33
CA GLU A 259 23.99 -7.15 -19.51
C GLU A 259 24.76 -7.12 -18.19
N TYR A 260 24.35 -6.30 -17.21
CA TYR A 260 24.88 -6.38 -15.85
C TYR A 260 24.46 -7.68 -15.15
N GLU A 261 23.21 -8.15 -15.35
CA GLU A 261 22.77 -9.44 -14.82
C GLU A 261 23.65 -10.59 -15.34
N LYS A 262 23.98 -10.58 -16.63
CA LYS A 262 24.91 -11.56 -17.20
C LYS A 262 26.28 -11.51 -16.54
N ALA A 263 26.81 -10.32 -16.22
CA ALA A 263 28.07 -10.20 -15.50
C ALA A 263 27.99 -10.87 -14.11
N ILE A 264 26.89 -10.64 -13.39
CA ILE A 264 26.66 -11.15 -12.03
C ILE A 264 26.46 -12.67 -12.02
N VAL A 265 25.67 -13.20 -12.95
CA VAL A 265 25.28 -14.61 -12.98
C VAL A 265 26.37 -15.48 -13.58
N LYS A 266 27.02 -15.03 -14.66
CA LYS A 266 28.01 -15.82 -15.38
C LYS A 266 29.40 -15.76 -14.73
N TYR A 267 29.71 -14.66 -14.05
CA TYR A 267 31.01 -14.43 -13.43
C TYR A 267 30.86 -14.06 -11.94
N PRO A 268 30.29 -14.94 -11.09
CA PRO A 268 29.94 -14.61 -9.71
C PRO A 268 31.12 -14.27 -8.80
N GLU A 269 32.33 -14.69 -9.17
CA GLU A 269 33.60 -14.41 -8.47
C GLU A 269 34.41 -13.27 -9.13
N GLY A 270 33.86 -12.62 -10.15
CA GLY A 270 34.54 -11.54 -10.87
C GLY A 270 34.65 -10.25 -10.07
N ASP A 271 35.73 -9.49 -10.30
CA ASP A 271 36.00 -8.22 -9.65
C ASP A 271 34.95 -7.15 -10.00
N LYS A 272 34.21 -7.32 -11.10
CA LYS A 272 33.14 -6.39 -11.50
C LYS A 272 31.76 -6.71 -10.95
N VAL A 273 31.58 -7.77 -10.17
CA VAL A 273 30.24 -8.12 -9.67
C VAL A 273 29.64 -7.02 -8.80
N SER A 274 30.42 -6.44 -7.88
CA SER A 274 29.97 -5.31 -7.04
C SER A 274 29.59 -4.08 -7.87
N SER A 275 30.38 -3.79 -8.92
CA SER A 275 30.14 -2.68 -9.84
C SER A 275 28.90 -2.92 -10.72
N ALA A 276 28.72 -4.15 -11.21
CA ALA A 276 27.57 -4.56 -12.00
C ALA A 276 26.28 -4.47 -11.18
N LEU A 277 26.27 -4.97 -9.94
CA LEU A 277 25.12 -4.87 -9.03
C LEU A 277 24.74 -3.40 -8.76
N LEU A 278 25.74 -2.55 -8.48
CA LEU A 278 25.50 -1.13 -8.27
C LEU A 278 24.88 -0.50 -9.53
N LYS A 279 25.51 -0.69 -10.69
CA LYS A 279 25.08 -0.08 -11.96
C LYS A 279 23.71 -0.60 -12.42
N GLN A 280 23.42 -1.88 -12.18
CA GLN A 280 22.09 -2.45 -12.41
C GLN A 280 21.05 -1.78 -11.53
N GLY A 281 21.33 -1.61 -10.23
CA GLY A 281 20.44 -0.88 -9.31
C GLY A 281 20.23 0.57 -9.72
N LEU A 282 21.27 1.25 -10.20
CA LEU A 282 21.16 2.60 -10.74
C LEU A 282 20.34 2.65 -12.02
N ALA A 283 20.47 1.66 -12.92
CA ALA A 283 19.66 1.58 -14.13
C ALA A 283 18.17 1.39 -13.81
N PHE A 284 17.83 0.58 -12.81
CA PHE A 284 16.45 0.47 -12.32
C PHE A 284 15.92 1.80 -11.75
N LEU A 285 16.76 2.61 -11.10
CA LEU A 285 16.35 3.95 -10.65
C LEU A 285 16.04 4.88 -11.83
N GLU A 286 16.86 4.85 -12.89
CA GLU A 286 16.61 5.64 -14.10
C GLU A 286 15.30 5.24 -14.80
N LEU A 287 14.89 3.97 -14.68
CA LEU A 287 13.58 3.49 -15.14
C LEU A 287 12.42 3.78 -14.17
N GLY A 288 12.70 4.34 -12.98
CA GLY A 288 11.71 4.63 -11.95
C GLY A 288 11.32 3.42 -11.09
N ASP A 289 11.92 2.24 -11.29
CA ASP A 289 11.68 1.05 -10.49
C ASP A 289 12.50 1.07 -9.20
N LYS A 290 11.99 1.84 -8.24
CA LYS A 290 12.60 2.03 -6.92
C LYS A 290 12.69 0.73 -6.12
N THR A 291 11.79 -0.22 -6.36
CA THR A 291 11.72 -1.47 -5.60
C THR A 291 12.90 -2.36 -5.95
N ASN A 292 13.11 -2.62 -7.25
CA ASN A 292 14.24 -3.44 -7.70
C ASN A 292 15.59 -2.75 -7.45
N ALA A 293 15.65 -1.43 -7.67
CA ALA A 293 16.82 -0.65 -7.31
C ALA A 293 17.20 -0.80 -5.83
N ARG A 294 16.26 -0.62 -4.91
CA ARG A 294 16.50 -0.75 -3.45
C ARG A 294 17.03 -2.14 -3.10
N ASN A 295 16.47 -3.19 -3.69
CA ASN A 295 16.90 -4.57 -3.43
C ASN A 295 18.34 -4.82 -3.89
N LEU A 296 18.71 -4.35 -5.09
CA LEU A 296 20.05 -4.49 -5.63
C LEU A 296 21.08 -3.67 -4.84
N LEU A 297 20.77 -2.42 -4.51
CA LEU A 297 21.66 -1.58 -3.72
C LEU A 297 21.90 -2.16 -2.32
N LYS A 298 20.88 -2.72 -1.66
CA LYS A 298 21.05 -3.47 -0.40
C LYS A 298 21.96 -4.67 -0.58
N ARG A 299 21.80 -5.43 -1.67
CA ARG A 299 22.68 -6.56 -1.96
C ARG A 299 24.15 -6.13 -2.11
N VAL A 300 24.43 -4.95 -2.66
CA VAL A 300 25.78 -4.38 -2.69
C VAL A 300 26.29 -4.11 -1.28
N THR A 301 25.51 -3.45 -0.42
CA THR A 301 25.93 -3.13 0.95
C THR A 301 26.12 -4.35 1.82
N ASP A 302 25.32 -5.39 1.60
CA ASP A 302 25.34 -6.61 2.41
C ASP A 302 26.47 -7.55 2.00
N ARG A 303 26.72 -7.69 0.69
CA ARG A 303 27.72 -8.63 0.16
C ARG A 303 29.11 -8.03 -0.04
N TYR A 304 29.19 -6.72 -0.27
CA TYR A 304 30.46 -6.03 -0.58
C TYR A 304 30.70 -4.81 0.33
N PRO A 305 30.54 -4.93 1.66
CA PRO A 305 30.46 -3.79 2.58
C PRO A 305 31.71 -2.89 2.64
N GLN A 306 32.87 -3.39 2.22
CA GLN A 306 34.16 -2.67 2.24
C GLN A 306 34.52 -2.03 0.90
N THR A 307 33.61 -2.03 -0.07
CA THR A 307 33.86 -1.49 -1.42
C THR A 307 33.35 -0.06 -1.57
N GLU A 308 33.95 0.71 -2.48
CA GLU A 308 33.44 2.03 -2.87
C GLU A 308 31.98 1.93 -3.35
N GLN A 309 31.64 0.83 -4.03
CA GLN A 309 30.30 0.57 -4.53
C GLN A 309 29.27 0.49 -3.40
N ALA A 310 29.63 -0.10 -2.25
CA ALA A 310 28.75 -0.13 -1.08
C ALA A 310 28.53 1.26 -0.49
N GLU A 311 29.56 2.12 -0.45
CA GLU A 311 29.40 3.50 0.02
C GLU A 311 28.50 4.33 -0.90
N ILE A 312 28.62 4.15 -2.22
CA ILE A 312 27.71 4.77 -3.20
C ILE A 312 26.28 4.23 -3.02
N ALA A 313 26.14 2.91 -2.84
CA ALA A 313 24.85 2.26 -2.65
C ALA A 313 24.13 2.75 -1.39
N LYS A 314 24.82 2.89 -0.25
CA LYS A 314 24.26 3.45 1.00
C LYS A 314 23.69 4.84 0.77
N LYS A 315 24.49 5.75 0.19
CA LYS A 315 24.04 7.11 -0.13
C LYS A 315 22.83 7.13 -1.05
N LYS A 316 22.77 6.24 -2.04
CA LYS A 316 21.62 6.14 -2.94
C LYS A 316 20.39 5.59 -2.24
N LEU A 317 20.52 4.61 -1.36
CA LEU A 317 19.40 4.06 -0.58
C LEU A 317 18.69 5.13 0.25
N GLU A 318 19.43 6.08 0.83
CA GLU A 318 18.86 7.22 1.60
C GLU A 318 17.97 8.12 0.75
N THR A 319 18.21 8.20 -0.57
CA THR A 319 17.41 9.03 -1.49
C THR A 319 16.12 8.36 -1.95
N ILE A 320 15.99 7.04 -1.75
CA ILE A 320 14.83 6.26 -2.19
C ILE A 320 13.78 6.24 -1.07
N LYS A 321 12.84 7.19 -1.12
CA LYS A 321 11.70 7.30 -0.20
C LYS A 321 10.85 6.03 -0.12
#